data_AF-A0A516NK67-F1
#
_entry.id   AF-A0A516NK67-F1
#
_cell.length_a   1.000
_cell.length_b   1.000
_cell.length_c   1.000
_cell.angle_alpha   90.00
_cell.angle_beta   90.00
_cell.angle_gamma   90.00
#
_symmetry.space_group_name_H-M   'P 1'
#
loop_
_entity.id
_entity.type
_entity.pdbx_description
1 polymer ?
#
loop_
_entity_poly.entity_id
_entity_poly.type
_entity_poly.pdbx_seq_one_letter_code
_entity_poly.pdbx_strand_id
1 'polypeptide(L)'
;MSAGVVEYLLACVVALATIALRLTVWRTRHGSRPFTIALSLLLPGIVLRHPLLLERDWLPQDSFAGTYLTNFTDLVGDLLIVAAGAYLFTVVARAWGREDLRPWIVRVFTAGGMVMVVLWAVSDAPRTQTKYVGYLGGAAQVYSYVAAGLVLVANLAVLLSVVAARLPRGMRLSLIPLGLAALLGVSESLLRIGSHIAPGVLAAPRDIVGWQLSVAMIVLYALSGLIGHIAYGRVVGESERAVR
;
A
#
# COMPACT_ATOMS: atom_id res chain seq x y z
N MET A 1 3.91 1.34 26.97
CA MET A 1 3.74 1.37 25.51
C MET A 1 5.09 1.74 24.91
N SER A 2 5.62 1.01 23.94
CA SER A 2 6.91 1.36 23.32
C SER A 2 6.75 2.57 22.38
N ALA A 3 7.82 3.34 22.16
CA ALA A 3 7.82 4.51 21.27
C ALA A 3 7.30 4.17 19.85
N GLY A 4 7.70 3.02 19.30
CA GLY A 4 7.25 2.58 17.98
C GLY A 4 5.74 2.34 17.87
N VAL A 5 5.06 1.92 18.95
CA VAL A 5 3.59 1.78 18.94
C VAL A 5 2.91 3.15 18.92
N VAL A 6 3.47 4.14 19.63
CA VAL A 6 2.95 5.51 19.62
C VAL A 6 3.09 6.14 18.23
N GLU A 7 4.26 6.00 17.61
CA GLU A 7 4.53 6.48 16.25
C GLU A 7 3.57 5.86 15.22
N TYR A 8 3.34 4.55 15.32
CA TYR A 8 2.39 3.84 14.48
C TYR A 8 0.94 4.34 14.65
N LEU A 9 0.48 4.53 15.90
CA LEU A 9 -0.86 5.05 16.16
C LEU A 9 -1.02 6.48 15.62
N LEU A 10 -0.01 7.33 15.80
CA LEU A 10 0.02 8.67 15.22
C LEU A 10 -0.05 8.64 13.69
N ALA A 11 0.71 7.75 13.04
CA ALA A 11 0.67 7.56 11.59
C ALA A 11 -0.74 7.15 11.12
N CYS A 12 -1.40 6.23 11.84
CA CYS A 12 -2.77 5.83 11.55
C CYS A 12 -3.75 7.00 11.69
N VAL A 13 -3.64 7.79 12.76
CA VAL A 13 -4.49 8.97 12.99
C VAL A 13 -4.30 10.01 11.88
N VAL A 14 -3.06 10.29 11.46
CA VAL A 14 -2.76 11.22 10.36
C VAL A 14 -3.35 10.71 9.03
N ALA A 15 -3.22 9.42 8.75
CA ALA A 15 -3.81 8.81 7.56
C ALA A 15 -5.34 8.90 7.58
N LEU A 16 -5.99 8.56 8.70
CA LEU A 16 -7.44 8.66 8.87
C LEU A 16 -7.94 10.10 8.73
N ALA A 17 -7.26 11.06 9.36
CA ALA A 17 -7.61 12.47 9.23
C ALA A 17 -7.50 12.95 7.77
N THR A 18 -6.46 12.52 7.06
CA THR A 18 -6.28 12.82 5.64
C THR A 18 -7.40 12.21 4.80
N ILE A 19 -7.75 10.94 5.04
CA ILE A 19 -8.84 10.25 4.34
C ILE A 19 -10.17 10.98 4.59
N ALA A 20 -10.50 11.27 5.85
CA ALA A 20 -11.70 11.99 6.24
C ALA A 20 -11.81 13.36 5.55
N LEU A 21 -10.71 14.13 5.54
CA LEU A 21 -10.66 15.41 4.85
C LEU A 21 -10.89 15.25 3.34
N ARG A 22 -10.27 14.25 2.71
CA ARG A 22 -10.45 14.00 1.27
C ARG A 22 -11.85 13.49 0.92
N LEU A 23 -12.54 12.82 1.84
CA LEU A 23 -13.92 12.39 1.65
C LEU A 23 -14.90 13.57 1.57
N THR A 24 -14.59 14.72 2.17
CA THR A 24 -15.44 15.93 2.08
C THR A 24 -15.65 16.41 0.64
N VAL A 25 -14.66 16.16 -0.24
CA VAL A 25 -14.69 16.55 -1.66
C VAL A 25 -14.98 15.35 -2.58
N TRP A 26 -15.44 14.22 -2.03
CA TRP A 26 -15.67 12.99 -2.78
C TRP A 26 -16.65 13.16 -3.94
N ARG A 27 -17.74 13.89 -3.70
CA ARG A 27 -18.79 14.14 -4.70
C ARG A 27 -18.36 15.12 -5.78
N THR A 28 -17.47 16.06 -5.47
CA THR A 28 -17.12 17.18 -6.34
C THR A 28 -15.82 16.96 -7.12
N ARG A 29 -14.85 16.21 -6.58
CA ARG A 29 -13.53 15.99 -7.19
C ARG A 29 -13.34 14.53 -7.62
N HIS A 30 -13.99 14.13 -8.71
CA HIS A 30 -13.92 12.76 -9.23
C HIS A 30 -12.49 12.26 -9.50
N GLY A 31 -11.58 13.16 -9.91
CA GLY A 31 -10.20 12.80 -10.21
C GLY A 31 -9.33 12.43 -9.00
N SER A 32 -9.71 12.84 -7.79
CA SER A 32 -8.95 12.54 -6.57
C SER A 32 -9.35 11.21 -5.92
N ARG A 33 -10.46 10.60 -6.36
CA ARG A 33 -11.06 9.39 -5.77
C ARG A 33 -10.12 8.18 -5.74
N PRO A 34 -9.44 7.79 -6.84
CA PRO A 34 -8.61 6.59 -6.82
C PRO A 34 -7.51 6.66 -5.76
N PHE A 35 -6.90 7.83 -5.57
CA PHE A 35 -5.90 8.03 -4.53
C PHE A 35 -6.49 7.94 -3.10
N THR A 36 -7.69 8.48 -2.87
CA THR A 36 -8.38 8.35 -1.58
C THR A 36 -8.74 6.89 -1.28
N ILE A 37 -9.19 6.14 -2.30
CA ILE A 37 -9.44 4.70 -2.17
C ILE A 37 -8.15 3.96 -1.85
N ALA A 38 -7.06 4.23 -2.58
CA ALA A 38 -5.76 3.62 -2.33
C ALA A 38 -5.29 3.84 -0.89
N LEU A 39 -5.37 5.06 -0.37
CA LEU A 39 -5.06 5.36 1.04
C LEU A 39 -5.95 4.58 2.01
N SER A 40 -7.25 4.49 1.72
CA SER A 40 -8.23 3.78 2.56
C SER A 40 -8.02 2.27 2.57
N LEU A 41 -7.34 1.71 1.55
CA LEU A 41 -6.98 0.30 1.47
C LEU A 41 -5.59 0.03 2.06
N LEU A 42 -4.61 0.90 1.81
CA LEU A 42 -3.24 0.78 2.36
C LEU A 42 -3.23 0.77 3.88
N LEU A 43 -4.02 1.66 4.50
CA LEU A 43 -4.07 1.79 5.96
C LEU A 43 -4.46 0.45 6.64
N PRO A 44 -5.66 -0.11 6.42
CA PRO A 44 -6.02 -1.40 7.00
C PRO A 44 -5.10 -2.53 6.50
N GLY A 45 -4.60 -2.46 5.27
CA GLY A 45 -3.66 -3.45 4.73
C GLY A 45 -2.37 -3.57 5.55
N ILE A 46 -1.79 -2.44 5.95
CA ILE A 46 -0.57 -2.40 6.77
C ILE A 46 -0.87 -2.67 8.24
N VAL A 47 -2.02 -2.21 8.74
CA VAL A 47 -2.49 -2.53 10.10
C VAL A 47 -2.57 -4.04 10.29
N LEU A 48 -3.25 -4.75 9.37
CA LEU A 48 -3.45 -6.20 9.45
C LEU A 48 -2.13 -6.99 9.37
N ARG A 49 -1.08 -6.41 8.77
CA ARG A 49 0.24 -7.02 8.65
C ARG A 49 1.22 -6.57 9.75
N HIS A 50 0.74 -5.85 10.76
CA HIS A 50 1.58 -5.37 11.84
C HIS A 50 2.13 -6.55 12.67
N PRO A 51 3.44 -6.60 13.00
CA PRO A 51 4.04 -7.70 13.74
C PRO A 51 3.31 -8.06 15.03
N LEU A 52 2.88 -7.06 15.82
CA LEU A 52 2.11 -7.30 17.05
C LEU A 52 0.74 -7.97 16.84
N LEU A 53 0.12 -7.81 15.66
CA LEU A 53 -1.11 -8.54 15.34
C LEU A 53 -0.77 -9.95 14.85
N LEU A 54 0.30 -10.12 14.09
CA LEU A 54 0.69 -11.45 13.59
C LEU A 54 1.30 -12.35 14.68
N GLU A 55 1.91 -11.76 15.72
CA GLU A 55 2.54 -12.47 16.84
C GLU A 55 1.59 -12.78 18.00
N ARG A 56 0.42 -12.13 18.08
CA ARG A 56 -0.53 -12.33 19.18
C ARG A 56 -1.63 -13.30 18.78
N ASP A 57 -2.03 -14.16 19.72
CA ASP A 57 -3.26 -14.95 19.63
C ASP A 57 -4.50 -14.08 19.95
N TRP A 58 -4.68 -12.98 19.21
CA TRP A 58 -5.82 -12.08 19.41
C TRP A 58 -7.09 -12.57 18.72
N LEU A 59 -6.98 -13.58 17.84
CA LEU A 59 -8.11 -14.27 17.24
C LEU A 59 -8.21 -15.70 17.82
N PRO A 60 -9.40 -16.15 18.27
CA PRO A 60 -9.57 -17.50 18.81
C PRO A 60 -9.19 -18.56 17.78
N GLN A 61 -8.11 -19.32 18.04
CA GLN A 61 -7.62 -20.34 17.11
C GLN A 61 -8.58 -21.53 16.94
N ASP A 62 -9.46 -21.74 17.92
CA ASP A 62 -10.37 -22.89 17.97
C ASP A 62 -11.60 -22.74 17.05
N SER A 63 -11.78 -21.58 16.41
CA SER A 63 -13.04 -21.22 15.75
C SER A 63 -13.18 -21.66 14.29
N PHE A 64 -12.10 -22.08 13.61
CA PHE A 64 -12.14 -22.48 12.21
C PHE A 64 -11.23 -23.68 11.89
N ALA A 65 -11.73 -24.91 12.13
CA ALA A 65 -11.27 -26.15 11.49
C ALA A 65 -9.74 -26.27 11.16
N GLY A 66 -8.87 -25.91 12.10
CA GLY A 66 -7.40 -25.98 11.91
C GLY A 66 -6.79 -24.89 11.02
N THR A 67 -7.44 -23.72 10.89
CA THR A 67 -6.94 -22.56 10.15
C THR A 67 -6.40 -21.48 11.10
N TYR A 68 -5.12 -21.11 10.96
CA TYR A 68 -4.52 -20.01 11.71
C TYR A 68 -5.02 -18.66 11.18
N LEU A 69 -5.95 -18.04 11.90
CA LEU A 69 -6.59 -16.77 11.52
C LEU A 69 -5.60 -15.60 11.36
N THR A 70 -4.43 -15.65 12.00
CA THR A 70 -3.35 -14.66 11.81
C THR A 70 -2.80 -14.69 10.38
N ASN A 71 -2.62 -15.87 9.78
CA ASN A 71 -2.19 -16.01 8.39
C ASN A 71 -3.26 -15.57 7.39
N PHE A 72 -4.54 -15.67 7.77
CA PHE A 72 -5.63 -15.09 7.00
C PHE A 72 -5.57 -13.55 7.02
N THR A 73 -5.23 -12.93 8.16
CA THR A 73 -5.06 -11.47 8.22
C THR A 73 -3.87 -10.98 7.40
N ASP A 74 -2.78 -11.73 7.31
CA ASP A 74 -1.65 -11.40 6.40
C ASP A 74 -2.10 -11.43 4.93
N LEU A 75 -2.87 -12.47 4.53
CA LEU A 75 -3.45 -12.57 3.18
C LEU A 75 -4.36 -11.38 2.86
N VAL A 76 -5.32 -11.08 3.75
CA VAL A 76 -6.24 -9.95 3.56
C VAL A 76 -5.46 -8.64 3.48
N GLY A 77 -4.45 -8.47 4.32
CA GLY A 77 -3.58 -7.29 4.29
C GLY A 77 -2.86 -7.13 2.96
N ASP A 78 -2.26 -8.20 2.42
CA ASP A 78 -1.58 -8.17 1.12
C ASP A 78 -2.57 -7.90 -0.03
N LEU A 79 -3.77 -8.48 0.00
CA LEU A 79 -4.81 -8.21 -1.00
C LEU A 79 -5.25 -6.74 -0.99
N LEU A 80 -5.38 -6.12 0.18
CA LEU A 80 -5.70 -4.70 0.32
C LEU A 80 -4.58 -3.81 -0.25
N ILE A 81 -3.31 -4.14 0.02
CA ILE A 81 -2.16 -3.40 -0.51
C ILE A 81 -2.07 -3.54 -2.04
N VAL A 82 -2.28 -4.75 -2.57
CA VAL A 82 -2.34 -4.99 -4.03
C VAL A 82 -3.47 -4.20 -4.67
N ALA A 83 -4.68 -4.24 -4.08
CA ALA A 83 -5.81 -3.46 -4.56
C ALA A 83 -5.50 -1.95 -4.54
N ALA A 84 -4.86 -1.44 -3.49
CA ALA A 84 -4.41 -0.06 -3.44
C ALA A 84 -3.40 0.27 -4.56
N GLY A 85 -2.45 -0.63 -4.82
CA GLY A 85 -1.52 -0.54 -5.93
C GLY A 85 -2.22 -0.40 -7.28
N ALA A 86 -3.30 -1.15 -7.52
CA ALA A 86 -4.11 -1.03 -8.74
C ALA A 86 -4.73 0.36 -8.90
N TYR A 87 -5.25 0.95 -7.81
CA TYR A 87 -5.80 2.30 -7.82
C TYR A 87 -4.72 3.35 -8.04
N LEU A 88 -3.54 3.22 -7.42
CA LEU A 88 -2.40 4.11 -7.67
C LEU A 88 -1.93 4.02 -9.12
N PHE A 89 -1.85 2.80 -9.68
CA PHE A 89 -1.47 2.62 -11.08
C PHE A 89 -2.52 3.18 -12.04
N THR A 90 -3.80 3.15 -11.66
CA THR A 90 -4.85 3.85 -12.42
C THR A 90 -4.65 5.37 -12.40
N VAL A 91 -4.20 5.96 -11.28
CA VAL A 91 -3.83 7.38 -11.22
C VAL A 91 -2.67 7.69 -12.17
N VAL A 92 -1.66 6.81 -12.22
CA VAL A 92 -0.52 6.92 -13.12
C VAL A 92 -0.94 6.83 -14.59
N ALA A 93 -1.72 5.82 -14.96
CA ALA A 93 -2.20 5.64 -16.32
C ALA A 93 -2.98 6.87 -16.80
N ARG A 94 -3.82 7.44 -15.92
CA ARG A 94 -4.51 8.70 -16.18
C ARG A 94 -3.55 9.88 -16.34
N ALA A 95 -2.53 10.00 -15.49
CA ALA A 95 -1.52 11.04 -15.61
C ALA A 95 -0.74 10.97 -16.93
N TRP A 96 -0.62 9.77 -17.52
CA TRP A 96 0.00 9.56 -18.83
C TRP A 96 -0.98 9.70 -20.00
N GLY A 97 -2.24 10.08 -19.76
CA GLY A 97 -3.27 10.17 -20.79
C GLY A 97 -3.72 8.81 -21.35
N ARG A 98 -3.43 7.72 -20.64
CA ARG A 98 -3.69 6.32 -21.04
C ARG A 98 -4.79 5.70 -20.19
N GLU A 99 -5.94 6.36 -20.10
CA GLU A 99 -7.10 5.85 -19.36
C GLU A 99 -7.64 4.54 -19.95
N ASP A 100 -7.31 4.25 -21.22
CA ASP A 100 -7.57 2.98 -21.92
C ASP A 100 -6.93 1.77 -21.24
N LEU A 101 -5.86 1.97 -20.47
CA LEU A 101 -5.18 0.89 -19.74
C LEU A 101 -5.89 0.48 -18.45
N ARG A 102 -6.84 1.28 -17.95
CA ARG A 102 -7.52 1.02 -16.67
C ARG A 102 -8.16 -0.37 -16.58
N PRO A 103 -8.91 -0.87 -17.59
CA PRO A 103 -9.49 -2.22 -17.53
C PRO A 103 -8.42 -3.31 -17.42
N TRP A 104 -7.27 -3.13 -18.10
CA TRP A 104 -6.15 -4.07 -18.04
C TRP A 104 -5.46 -4.06 -16.69
N ILE A 105 -5.24 -2.89 -16.10
CA ILE A 105 -4.70 -2.76 -14.73
C ILE A 105 -5.60 -3.51 -13.75
N VAL A 106 -6.91 -3.27 -13.78
CA VAL A 106 -7.86 -3.97 -12.90
C VAL A 106 -7.79 -5.48 -13.11
N ARG A 107 -7.82 -5.96 -14.36
CA ARG A 107 -7.74 -7.40 -14.67
C ARG A 107 -6.45 -8.04 -14.14
N VAL A 108 -5.29 -7.41 -14.37
CA VAL A 108 -3.98 -7.94 -13.93
C VAL A 108 -3.91 -8.02 -12.42
N PHE A 109 -4.33 -6.97 -11.70
CA PHE A 109 -4.30 -6.97 -10.25
C PHE A 109 -5.35 -7.90 -9.63
N THR A 110 -6.53 -8.02 -10.23
CA THR A 110 -7.55 -9.01 -9.81
C THR A 110 -7.06 -10.43 -10.03
N ALA A 111 -6.50 -10.74 -11.21
CA ALA A 111 -5.93 -12.05 -11.50
C ALA A 111 -4.77 -12.37 -10.54
N GLY A 112 -3.89 -11.40 -10.29
CA GLY A 112 -2.81 -11.51 -9.30
C GLY A 112 -3.32 -11.78 -7.89
N GLY A 113 -4.37 -11.07 -7.46
CA GLY A 113 -5.04 -11.34 -6.17
C GLY A 113 -5.69 -12.72 -6.09
N MET A 114 -6.33 -13.19 -7.17
CA MET A 114 -6.87 -14.55 -7.23
C MET A 114 -5.76 -15.60 -7.14
N VAL A 115 -4.66 -15.40 -7.85
CA VAL A 115 -3.47 -16.27 -7.78
C VAL A 115 -2.93 -16.29 -6.35
N MET A 116 -2.88 -15.14 -5.66
CA MET A 116 -2.47 -15.08 -4.26
C MET A 116 -3.37 -15.90 -3.34
N VAL A 117 -4.69 -15.80 -3.49
CA VAL A 117 -5.66 -16.60 -2.70
C VAL A 117 -5.47 -18.09 -2.95
N VAL A 118 -5.32 -18.49 -4.21
CA VAL A 118 -5.11 -19.91 -4.58
C VAL A 118 -3.80 -20.42 -3.98
N LEU A 119 -2.69 -19.70 -4.17
CA LEU A 119 -1.38 -20.08 -3.65
C LEU A 119 -1.36 -20.17 -2.13
N TRP A 120 -2.03 -19.25 -1.44
CA TRP A 120 -2.21 -19.31 0.01
C TRP A 120 -2.99 -20.57 0.41
N ALA A 121 -4.12 -20.85 -0.24
CA ALA A 121 -5.00 -21.97 0.09
C ALA A 121 -4.37 -23.35 -0.14
N VAL A 122 -3.52 -23.49 -1.17
CA VAL A 122 -2.83 -24.76 -1.48
C VAL A 122 -1.49 -24.90 -0.75
N SER A 123 -1.00 -23.84 -0.09
CA SER A 123 0.20 -23.90 0.74
C SER A 123 -0.12 -24.40 2.15
N ASP A 124 0.92 -24.61 2.96
CA ASP A 124 0.75 -24.91 4.39
C ASP A 124 0.37 -23.68 5.24
N ALA A 125 0.26 -22.50 4.64
CA ALA A 125 -0.09 -21.26 5.34
C ALA A 125 -1.36 -21.33 6.17
N PRO A 126 -2.47 -21.97 5.74
CA PRO A 126 -3.65 -22.08 6.59
C PRO A 126 -3.38 -22.90 7.86
N ARG A 127 -2.42 -23.84 7.82
CA ARG A 127 -2.22 -24.89 8.84
C ARG A 127 -0.93 -24.75 9.64
N THR A 128 -0.11 -23.73 9.39
CA THR A 128 1.17 -23.55 10.09
C THR A 128 1.29 -22.14 10.63
N GLN A 129 1.43 -22.01 11.95
CA GLN A 129 1.71 -20.72 12.57
C GLN A 129 3.07 -20.21 12.09
N THR A 130 3.07 -19.05 11.44
CA THR A 130 4.29 -18.36 11.03
C THR A 130 4.05 -16.87 11.10
N LYS A 131 5.09 -16.12 11.46
CA LYS A 131 5.04 -14.65 11.40
C LYS A 131 4.89 -14.14 9.97
N TYR A 132 5.45 -14.89 9.02
CA TYR A 132 5.41 -14.52 7.61
C TYR A 132 5.19 -15.75 6.73
N VAL A 133 4.06 -15.74 6.00
CA VAL A 133 3.64 -16.84 5.14
C VAL A 133 4.71 -17.23 4.13
N GLY A 134 5.42 -16.25 3.56
CA GLY A 134 6.45 -16.49 2.55
C GLY A 134 7.64 -17.36 3.01
N TYR A 135 7.86 -17.52 4.31
CA TYR A 135 8.96 -18.35 4.84
C TYR A 135 8.66 -19.85 4.85
N LEU A 136 7.41 -20.26 4.55
CA LEU A 136 7.04 -21.67 4.47
C LEU A 136 7.56 -22.37 3.20
N GLY A 137 8.16 -21.62 2.26
CA GLY A 137 8.64 -22.17 0.99
C GLY A 137 7.51 -22.55 0.03
N GLY A 138 7.84 -23.28 -1.04
CA GLY A 138 6.86 -23.83 -1.98
C GLY A 138 5.86 -22.79 -2.51
N ALA A 139 4.57 -23.12 -2.46
CA ALA A 139 3.49 -22.23 -2.93
C ALA A 139 3.41 -20.90 -2.15
N ALA A 140 3.78 -20.90 -0.86
CA ALA A 140 3.76 -19.71 -0.03
C ALA A 140 4.87 -18.70 -0.41
N GLN A 141 6.01 -19.21 -0.87
CA GLN A 141 7.08 -18.37 -1.44
C GLN A 141 6.64 -17.74 -2.76
N VAL A 142 6.00 -18.51 -3.64
CA VAL A 142 5.43 -17.97 -4.90
C VAL A 142 4.37 -16.90 -4.62
N TYR A 143 3.49 -17.14 -3.64
CA TYR A 143 2.54 -16.14 -3.15
C TYR A 143 3.25 -14.83 -2.79
N SER A 144 4.34 -14.93 -2.03
CA SER A 144 5.11 -13.76 -1.61
C SER A 144 5.76 -13.02 -2.79
N TYR A 145 6.20 -13.73 -3.83
CA TYR A 145 6.72 -13.09 -5.04
C TYR A 145 5.63 -12.37 -5.84
N VAL A 146 4.45 -12.97 -5.98
CA VAL A 146 3.32 -12.34 -6.68
C VAL A 146 2.88 -11.06 -5.96
N ALA A 147 2.71 -11.14 -4.64
CA ALA A 147 2.34 -9.98 -3.81
C ALA A 147 3.38 -8.85 -3.95
N ALA A 148 4.67 -9.16 -3.75
CA ALA A 148 5.74 -8.18 -3.86
C ALA A 148 5.88 -7.61 -5.28
N GLY A 149 5.73 -8.44 -6.31
CA GLY A 149 5.84 -8.03 -7.71
C GLY A 149 4.77 -7.04 -8.13
N LEU A 150 3.51 -7.27 -7.75
CA LEU A 150 2.40 -6.35 -8.06
C LEU A 150 2.59 -4.99 -7.39
N VAL A 151 3.00 -4.98 -6.11
CA VAL A 151 3.27 -3.75 -5.36
C VAL A 151 4.50 -3.03 -5.92
N LEU A 152 5.55 -3.75 -6.29
CA LEU A 152 6.75 -3.22 -6.93
C LEU A 152 6.40 -2.49 -8.23
N VAL A 153 5.65 -3.14 -9.13
CA VAL A 153 5.26 -2.55 -10.42
C VAL A 153 4.43 -1.29 -10.22
N ALA A 154 3.46 -1.30 -9.29
CA ALA A 154 2.65 -0.12 -9.00
C ALA A 154 3.51 1.06 -8.49
N ASN A 155 4.42 0.81 -7.55
CA ASN A 155 5.26 1.86 -6.99
C ASN A 155 6.32 2.36 -7.99
N LEU A 156 6.88 1.48 -8.83
CA LEU A 156 7.76 1.91 -9.94
C LEU A 156 7.02 2.82 -10.91
N ALA A 157 5.77 2.51 -11.26
CA ALA A 157 4.96 3.35 -12.13
C ALA A 157 4.70 4.74 -11.51
N VAL A 158 4.43 4.80 -10.20
CA VAL A 158 4.30 6.07 -9.46
C VAL A 158 5.61 6.84 -9.47
N LEU A 159 6.74 6.19 -9.19
CA LEU A 159 8.06 6.82 -9.15
C LEU A 159 8.45 7.40 -10.51
N LEU A 160 8.27 6.62 -11.59
CA LEU A 160 8.48 7.07 -12.96
C LEU A 160 7.59 8.27 -13.31
N SER A 161 6.34 8.26 -12.88
CA SER A 161 5.41 9.38 -13.06
C SER A 161 5.89 10.64 -12.34
N VAL A 162 6.37 10.51 -11.10
CA VAL A 162 6.89 11.64 -10.32
C VAL A 162 8.10 12.27 -11.01
N VAL A 163 9.02 11.44 -11.52
CA VAL A 163 10.23 11.91 -12.23
C VAL A 163 9.87 12.59 -13.56
N ALA A 164 8.90 12.04 -14.30
CA ALA A 164 8.48 12.58 -15.59
C ALA A 164 7.54 13.80 -15.48
N ALA A 165 6.93 14.04 -14.31
CA ALA A 165 5.88 15.04 -14.14
C ALA A 165 6.38 16.48 -14.35
N ARG A 166 5.75 17.19 -15.28
CA ARG A 166 5.92 18.64 -15.50
C ARG A 166 4.76 19.42 -14.89
N LEU A 167 4.75 19.56 -13.57
CA LEU A 167 3.70 20.29 -12.83
C LEU A 167 4.10 21.72 -12.42
N PRO A 168 3.13 22.63 -12.24
CA PRO A 168 3.34 23.94 -11.62
C PRO A 168 3.99 23.82 -10.23
N ARG A 169 4.80 24.83 -9.85
CA ARG A 169 5.58 24.83 -8.59
C ARG A 169 4.74 24.52 -7.34
N GLY A 170 3.50 25.02 -7.28
CA GLY A 170 2.58 24.76 -6.15
C GLY A 170 2.14 23.30 -6.01
N MET A 171 2.06 22.54 -7.11
CA MET A 171 1.70 21.12 -7.10
C MET A 171 2.91 20.20 -6.96
N ARG A 172 4.11 20.66 -7.35
CA ARG A 172 5.37 19.89 -7.20
C ARG A 172 5.66 19.50 -5.75
N LEU A 173 5.26 20.31 -4.77
CA LEU A 173 5.45 19.98 -3.35
C LEU A 173 4.72 18.69 -2.94
N SER A 174 3.59 18.36 -3.58
CA SER A 174 2.88 17.10 -3.32
C SER A 174 3.58 15.87 -3.90
N LEU A 175 4.43 16.06 -4.91
CA LEU A 175 5.17 14.97 -5.57
C LEU A 175 6.36 14.47 -4.75
N ILE A 176 6.96 15.33 -3.90
CA ILE A 176 8.10 14.94 -3.06
C ILE A 176 7.73 13.78 -2.13
N PRO A 177 6.72 13.93 -1.23
CA PRO A 177 6.34 12.82 -0.37
C PRO A 177 5.76 11.65 -1.17
N LEU A 178 5.12 11.89 -2.32
CA LEU A 178 4.65 10.82 -3.21
C LEU A 178 5.80 9.95 -3.74
N GLY A 179 6.85 10.59 -4.25
CA GLY A 179 8.03 9.92 -4.78
C GLY A 179 8.80 9.18 -3.70
N LEU A 180 8.93 9.77 -2.51
CA LEU A 180 9.53 9.10 -1.36
C LEU A 180 8.70 7.89 -0.92
N ALA A 181 7.37 8.01 -0.84
CA ALA A 181 6.49 6.87 -0.52
C ALA A 181 6.67 5.73 -1.54
N ALA A 182 6.69 6.05 -2.83
CA ALA A 182 6.92 5.09 -3.89
C ALA A 182 8.29 4.43 -3.79
N LEU A 183 9.34 5.19 -3.47
CA LEU A 183 10.69 4.65 -3.25
C LEU A 183 10.74 3.68 -2.06
N LEU A 184 10.04 3.99 -0.96
CA LEU A 184 9.92 3.07 0.17
C LEU A 184 9.16 1.80 -0.22
N GLY A 185 8.07 1.91 -0.98
CA GLY A 185 7.33 0.74 -1.49
C GLY A 185 8.14 -0.13 -2.44
N VAL A 186 8.99 0.47 -3.30
CA VAL A 186 9.97 -0.26 -4.12
C VAL A 186 10.98 -0.98 -3.23
N SER A 187 11.56 -0.27 -2.26
CA SER A 187 12.55 -0.84 -1.33
C SER A 187 11.98 -2.00 -0.51
N GLU A 188 10.77 -1.86 0.03
CA GLU A 188 10.06 -2.90 0.77
C GLU A 188 9.82 -4.15 -0.11
N SER A 189 9.37 -3.94 -1.35
CA SER A 189 9.10 -5.03 -2.28
C SER A 189 10.38 -5.75 -2.69
N LEU A 190 11.47 -5.02 -2.95
CA LEU A 190 12.79 -5.60 -3.24
C LEU A 190 13.37 -6.34 -2.04
N LEU A 191 13.21 -5.83 -0.82
CA LEU A 191 13.61 -6.53 0.40
C LEU A 191 12.83 -7.83 0.57
N ARG A 192 11.52 -7.83 0.30
CA ARG A 192 10.67 -9.03 0.36
C ARG A 192 11.04 -10.07 -0.71
N ILE A 193 11.38 -9.65 -1.92
CA ILE A 193 11.85 -10.56 -2.98
C ILE A 193 13.24 -11.10 -2.62
N GLY A 194 14.15 -10.19 -2.22
CA GLY A 194 15.52 -10.49 -1.89
C GLY A 194 15.68 -11.41 -0.66
N SER A 195 14.79 -11.30 0.34
CA SER A 195 14.78 -12.19 1.50
C SER A 195 14.57 -13.66 1.12
N HIS A 196 13.97 -13.93 -0.03
CA HIS A 196 13.79 -15.30 -0.53
C HIS A 196 14.95 -15.78 -1.41
N ILE A 197 15.67 -14.86 -2.06
CA ILE A 197 16.82 -15.17 -2.92
C ILE A 197 18.09 -15.37 -2.08
N ALA A 198 18.30 -14.51 -1.08
CA ALA A 198 19.45 -14.52 -0.20
C ALA A 198 19.00 -14.43 1.28
N PRO A 199 18.32 -15.46 1.81
CA PRO A 199 17.73 -15.43 3.14
C PRO A 199 18.76 -15.15 4.25
N GLY A 200 19.97 -15.68 4.13
CA GLY A 200 21.06 -15.46 5.10
C GLY A 200 21.54 -14.01 5.23
N VAL A 201 21.19 -13.13 4.27
CA VAL A 201 21.60 -11.72 4.26
C VAL A 201 20.41 -10.79 4.45
N LEU A 202 19.27 -11.09 3.82
CA LEU A 202 18.16 -10.14 3.66
C LEU A 202 16.92 -10.44 4.52
N ALA A 203 16.80 -11.64 5.11
CA ALA A 203 15.65 -11.95 5.98
C ALA A 203 15.66 -11.09 7.27
N ALA A 204 16.80 -11.00 7.95
CA ALA A 204 16.92 -10.20 9.17
C ALA A 204 16.67 -8.70 8.95
N PRO A 205 17.28 -8.02 7.94
CA PRO A 205 16.93 -6.64 7.62
C PRO A 205 15.44 -6.46 7.33
N ARG A 206 14.83 -7.36 6.56
CA ARG A 206 13.39 -7.30 6.24
C ARG A 206 12.52 -7.38 7.49
N ASP A 207 12.87 -8.24 8.44
CA ASP A 207 12.12 -8.37 9.70
C ASP A 207 12.33 -7.17 10.64
N ILE A 208 13.51 -6.52 10.56
CA ILE A 208 13.85 -5.35 11.38
C ILE A 208 13.20 -4.07 10.86
N VAL A 209 13.29 -3.77 9.55
CA VAL A 209 12.90 -2.48 8.98
C VAL A 209 11.61 -2.53 8.15
N GLY A 210 11.12 -3.71 7.77
CA GLY A 210 10.02 -3.85 6.82
C GLY A 210 8.76 -3.10 7.25
N TRP A 211 8.38 -3.20 8.53
CA TRP A 211 7.18 -2.54 9.04
C TRP A 211 7.34 -1.02 9.13
N GLN A 212 8.52 -0.52 9.49
CA GLN A 212 8.81 0.91 9.55
C GLN A 212 8.72 1.53 8.16
N LEU A 213 9.19 0.83 7.13
CA LEU A 213 9.06 1.25 5.74
C LEU A 213 7.59 1.38 5.34
N SER A 214 6.74 0.40 5.70
CA SER A 214 5.31 0.46 5.40
C SER A 214 4.59 1.60 6.14
N VAL A 215 4.91 1.83 7.42
CA VAL A 215 4.34 2.94 8.20
C VAL A 215 4.75 4.29 7.61
N ALA A 216 6.04 4.47 7.32
CA ALA A 216 6.54 5.69 6.69
C ALA A 216 5.90 5.91 5.31
N MET A 217 5.71 4.84 4.52
CA MET A 217 5.03 4.89 3.23
C MET A 217 3.60 5.42 3.35
N ILE A 218 2.80 4.95 4.33
CA ILE A 218 1.44 5.49 4.55
C ILE A 218 1.50 6.98 4.91
N VAL A 219 2.38 7.37 5.83
CA VAL A 219 2.50 8.76 6.27
C VAL A 219 2.82 9.65 5.07
N LEU A 220 3.76 9.24 4.22
CA LEU A 220 4.15 10.00 3.03
C LEU A 220 3.04 10.06 1.98
N TYR A 221 2.32 8.96 1.72
CA TYR A 221 1.14 9.00 0.85
C TYR A 221 0.04 9.92 1.43
N ALA A 222 -0.18 9.88 2.75
CA ALA A 222 -1.15 10.75 3.42
C ALA A 222 -0.75 12.23 3.30
N LEU A 223 0.52 12.55 3.58
CA LEU A 223 1.07 13.90 3.43
C LEU A 223 0.95 14.42 1.99
N SER A 224 1.28 13.59 0.99
CA SER A 224 1.08 13.92 -0.42
C SER A 224 -0.40 14.23 -0.70
N GLY A 225 -1.30 13.38 -0.18
CA GLY A 225 -2.73 13.54 -0.31
C GLY A 225 -3.27 14.82 0.32
N LEU A 226 -2.73 15.22 1.47
CA LEU A 226 -3.09 16.43 2.21
C LEU A 226 -2.59 17.68 1.49
N ILE A 227 -1.31 17.72 1.11
CA ILE A 227 -0.71 18.83 0.38
C ILE A 227 -1.46 19.05 -0.94
N GLY A 228 -1.73 17.98 -1.69
CA GLY A 228 -2.51 18.05 -2.93
C GLY A 228 -3.93 18.57 -2.70
N HIS A 229 -4.58 18.19 -1.60
CA HIS A 229 -5.91 18.69 -1.25
C HIS A 229 -5.92 20.21 -0.98
N ILE A 230 -4.94 20.70 -0.21
CA ILE A 230 -4.78 22.12 0.15
C ILE A 230 -4.38 22.96 -1.07
N ALA A 231 -3.37 22.52 -1.83
CA ALA A 231 -2.85 23.24 -2.99
C ALA A 231 -3.93 23.46 -4.05
N TYR A 232 -4.77 22.45 -4.31
CA TYR A 232 -5.90 22.60 -5.23
C TYR A 232 -6.90 23.65 -4.75
N GLY A 233 -7.20 23.70 -3.45
CA GLY A 233 -8.12 24.69 -2.89
C GLY A 233 -7.65 26.13 -3.11
N ARG A 234 -6.34 26.37 -3.05
CA ARG A 234 -5.75 27.69 -3.31
C ARG A 234 -5.84 28.08 -4.79
N VAL A 235 -5.51 27.16 -5.70
CA VAL A 235 -5.54 27.43 -7.16
C VAL A 235 -6.95 27.77 -7.65
N VAL A 236 -7.98 27.06 -7.17
CA VAL A 236 -9.37 27.37 -7.55
C VAL A 236 -9.82 28.70 -6.94
N GLY A 237 -9.51 28.97 -5.67
CA GLY A 237 -9.87 30.22 -5.01
C GLY A 237 -9.20 31.45 -5.63
N GLU A 238 -7.97 31.32 -6.14
CA GLU A 238 -7.29 32.39 -6.88
C GLU A 238 -7.93 32.63 -8.25
N SER A 239 -8.32 31.57 -8.96
CA SER A 239 -9.01 31.69 -10.25
C SER A 239 -10.39 32.35 -10.13
N GLU A 240 -11.14 32.06 -9.07
CA GLU A 240 -12.46 32.68 -8.84
C GLU A 240 -12.36 34.16 -8.43
N ARG A 241 -11.26 34.56 -7.78
CA ARG A 241 -10.99 35.97 -7.44
C ARG A 241 -10.51 36.79 -8.63
N ALA A 242 -9.82 36.17 -9.59
CA ALA A 242 -9.35 36.85 -10.81
C ALA A 242 -10.47 37.13 -11.83
N VAL A 243 -11.64 36.50 -11.67
CA VAL A 243 -12.82 36.66 -12.54
C VAL A 243 -13.83 37.69 -11.97
N ARG A 244 -13.62 38.17 -10.74
CA ARG A 244 -14.43 39.23 -10.11
C ARG A 244 -13.70 40.56 -10.13
#